data_AF-A0A7S3MEQ6-F1
#
_entry.id   AF-A0A7S3MEQ6-F1
#
_cell.length_a   1.000
_cell.length_b   1.000
_cell.length_c   1.000
_cell.angle_alpha   90.00
_cell.angle_beta   90.00
_cell.angle_gamma   90.00
#
_symmetry.space_group_name_H-M   'P 1'
#
loop_
_entity.id
_entity.type
_entity.pdbx_description
1 polymer ?
#
loop_
_entity_poly.entity_id
_entity_poly.type
_entity_poly.pdbx_seq_one_letter_code
_entity_poly.pdbx_strand_id
1 'polypeptide(L)'
;MMTRAHHLLAALCMASISAGAQAQVVRCTDVSTGKVTYTDGKCTGGAAAKEVEPRKTPEEIQQEREQAAEALARKQQRLQAENTAAETEAQRNAQRDRLRPAKSQDYARSPECARSRRNLDVVLSGSSGATYEQNLRAEAAQRQVDLDCLGPDGYTEVEKARAARPSAPAPVVVAPPYYPVRPHPVPVPTPTP
;
A
#
# COMPACT_ATOMS: atom_id res chain seq x y z
N MET A 1 -17.89 -3.49 -40.25
CA MET A 1 -17.70 -2.05 -40.55
C MET A 1 -18.97 -1.21 -40.32
N MET A 2 -20.19 -1.73 -40.50
CA MET A 2 -21.44 -0.98 -40.28
C MET A 2 -21.67 -0.49 -38.84
N THR A 3 -21.24 -1.22 -37.81
CA THR A 3 -21.42 -0.82 -36.41
C THR A 3 -20.66 0.45 -36.02
N ARG A 4 -19.44 0.65 -36.55
CA ARG A 4 -18.65 1.88 -36.29
C ARG A 4 -19.28 3.12 -36.94
N ALA A 5 -19.89 2.97 -38.12
CA ALA A 5 -20.59 4.05 -38.79
C ALA A 5 -21.86 4.47 -38.01
N HIS A 6 -22.60 3.53 -37.44
CA HIS A 6 -23.76 3.83 -36.60
C HIS A 6 -23.37 4.53 -35.27
N HIS A 7 -22.25 4.14 -34.66
CA HIS A 7 -21.76 4.84 -33.46
C HIS A 7 -21.27 6.26 -33.75
N LEU A 8 -20.63 6.49 -34.91
CA LEU A 8 -20.22 7.83 -35.35
C LEU A 8 -21.42 8.71 -35.71
N LEU A 9 -22.44 8.15 -36.37
CA LEU A 9 -23.66 8.88 -36.72
C LEU A 9 -24.49 9.25 -35.48
N ALA A 10 -24.60 8.33 -34.51
CA ALA A 10 -25.31 8.56 -33.25
C ALA A 10 -24.61 9.62 -32.38
N ALA A 11 -23.28 9.64 -32.34
CA ALA A 11 -22.52 10.67 -31.63
C ALA A 11 -22.69 12.06 -32.27
N LEU A 12 -22.77 12.14 -33.59
CA LEU A 12 -23.00 13.40 -34.32
C LEU A 12 -24.40 13.97 -34.05
N CYS A 13 -25.43 13.12 -34.00
CA CYS A 13 -26.81 13.55 -33.71
C CYS A 13 -27.01 14.05 -32.27
N MET A 14 -26.27 13.52 -31.28
CA MET A 14 -26.37 14.02 -29.90
C MET A 14 -25.69 15.38 -29.72
N ALA A 15 -24.63 15.69 -30.48
CA ALA A 15 -23.96 16.99 -30.44
C ALA A 15 -24.80 18.13 -31.04
N SER A 16 -25.74 17.83 -31.95
CA SER A 16 -26.61 18.85 -32.57
C SER A 16 -27.78 19.31 -31.71
N ILE A 17 -28.14 18.59 -30.64
CA ILE A 17 -29.34 18.90 -29.82
C ILE A 17 -29.04 19.93 -28.73
N SER A 18 -27.76 20.26 -28.46
CA SER A 18 -27.35 21.33 -27.53
C SER A 18 -27.48 22.75 -28.08
N ALA A 19 -28.22 22.95 -29.17
CA ALA A 19 -28.69 24.28 -29.57
C ALA A 19 -29.66 24.78 -28.49
N GLY A 20 -29.17 25.67 -27.63
CA GLY A 20 -29.84 26.10 -26.40
C GLY A 20 -31.33 26.39 -26.60
N ALA A 21 -32.17 25.55 -26.00
CA ALA A 21 -33.56 25.88 -25.76
C ALA A 21 -33.60 27.02 -24.73
N GLN A 22 -33.66 28.26 -25.23
CA GLN A 22 -33.94 29.43 -24.41
C GLN A 22 -35.42 29.34 -23.98
N ALA A 23 -35.67 28.68 -22.86
CA ALA A 23 -37.00 28.64 -22.27
C ALA A 23 -37.29 30.01 -21.63
N GLN A 24 -38.11 30.81 -22.31
CA GLN A 24 -38.53 32.13 -21.83
C GLN A 24 -39.74 31.95 -20.91
N VAL A 25 -39.61 32.28 -19.63
CA VAL A 25 -40.75 32.22 -18.71
C VAL A 25 -41.61 33.47 -18.88
N VAL A 26 -42.87 33.25 -19.25
CA VAL A 26 -43.89 34.28 -19.44
C VAL A 26 -44.92 34.18 -18.32
N ARG A 27 -45.24 35.32 -17.72
CA ARG A 27 -46.35 35.49 -16.78
C ARG A 27 -47.61 35.81 -17.58
N CYS A 28 -48.54 34.87 -17.62
CA CYS A 28 -49.85 35.04 -18.22
C CYS A 28 -50.86 35.45 -17.13
N THR A 29 -51.54 36.57 -17.33
CA THR A 29 -52.60 37.04 -16.42
C THR A 29 -53.93 36.99 -17.15
N ASP A 30 -54.86 36.15 -16.69
CA ASP A 30 -56.21 36.09 -17.24
C ASP A 30 -56.94 37.41 -16.93
N VAL A 31 -57.41 38.10 -17.97
CA VAL A 31 -58.05 39.41 -17.87
C VAL A 31 -59.45 39.31 -17.25
N SER A 32 -60.10 38.16 -17.37
CA SER A 32 -61.45 37.92 -16.85
C SER A 32 -61.48 37.50 -15.39
N THR A 33 -60.48 36.73 -14.93
CA THR A 33 -60.44 36.16 -13.57
C THR A 33 -59.32 36.72 -12.69
N GLY A 34 -58.34 37.42 -13.28
CA GLY A 34 -57.12 37.86 -12.59
C GLY A 34 -56.14 36.73 -12.25
N LYS A 35 -56.41 35.49 -12.65
CA LYS A 35 -55.55 34.33 -12.38
C LYS A 35 -54.21 34.47 -13.08
N VAL A 36 -53.11 34.27 -12.34
CA VAL A 36 -51.74 34.31 -12.86
C VAL A 36 -51.23 32.88 -13.08
N THR A 37 -50.70 32.61 -14.27
CA THR A 37 -50.05 31.33 -14.62
C THR A 37 -48.69 31.62 -15.24
N TYR A 38 -47.66 30.87 -14.86
CA TYR A 38 -46.33 30.95 -15.46
C TYR A 38 -46.17 29.81 -16.45
N THR A 39 -45.72 30.14 -17.66
CA THR A 39 -45.59 29.18 -18.77
C THR A 39 -44.34 29.53 -19.57
N ASP A 40 -43.74 28.53 -20.20
CA ASP A 40 -42.60 28.62 -21.11
C ASP A 40 -43.04 28.80 -22.58
N GLY A 41 -44.34 28.96 -22.82
CA GLY A 41 -44.96 29.10 -24.13
C GLY A 41 -45.93 30.27 -24.22
N LYS A 42 -46.78 30.25 -25.25
CA LYS A 42 -47.76 31.33 -25.49
C LYS A 42 -48.86 31.32 -24.42
N CYS A 43 -49.30 32.49 -23.99
CA CYS A 43 -50.49 32.62 -23.16
C CYS A 43 -51.75 32.21 -23.92
N THR A 44 -52.74 31.66 -23.21
CA THR A 44 -54.06 31.34 -23.78
C THR A 44 -54.75 32.62 -24.26
N GLY A 45 -55.56 32.51 -25.31
CA GLY A 45 -56.21 33.67 -25.95
C GLY A 45 -57.00 34.52 -24.95
N GLY A 46 -56.64 35.82 -24.86
CA GLY A 46 -57.25 36.78 -23.95
C GLY A 46 -56.47 37.06 -22.67
N ALA A 47 -55.38 36.33 -22.37
CA ALA A 47 -54.51 36.62 -21.23
C ALA A 47 -53.43 37.66 -21.58
N ALA A 48 -53.16 38.58 -20.65
CA ALA A 48 -52.05 39.52 -20.75
C ALA A 48 -50.72 38.78 -20.50
N ALA A 49 -49.81 38.84 -21.47
CA ALA A 49 -48.49 38.22 -21.42
C ALA A 49 -47.44 39.24 -20.97
N LYS A 50 -46.63 38.90 -19.97
CA LYS A 50 -45.44 39.67 -19.58
C LYS A 50 -44.26 38.73 -19.35
N GLU A 51 -43.15 38.97 -20.02
CA GLU A 51 -41.90 38.25 -19.74
C GLU A 51 -41.44 38.53 -18.30
N VAL A 52 -41.06 37.48 -17.58
CA VAL A 52 -40.63 37.58 -16.18
C VAL A 52 -39.22 38.19 -16.09
N GLU A 53 -38.34 37.80 -17.01
CA GLU A 53 -37.02 38.40 -17.23
C GLU A 53 -36.87 38.68 -18.72
N PRO A 54 -36.31 39.83 -19.14
CA PRO A 54 -36.10 40.11 -20.55
C PRO A 54 -35.19 39.07 -21.18
N ARG A 55 -35.52 38.64 -22.41
CA ARG A 55 -34.63 37.77 -23.17
C ARG A 55 -33.29 38.49 -23.38
N LYS A 56 -32.19 37.86 -22.94
CA LYS A 56 -30.83 38.35 -23.22
C LYS A 56 -30.63 38.50 -24.73
N THR A 57 -30.00 39.61 -25.10
CA THR A 57 -29.62 39.89 -26.48
C THR A 57 -28.57 38.88 -26.97
N PRO A 58 -28.50 38.61 -28.28
CA PRO A 58 -27.44 37.76 -28.84
C PRO A 58 -26.04 38.21 -28.45
N GLU A 59 -25.82 39.52 -28.37
CA GLU A 59 -24.55 40.15 -28.00
C GLU A 59 -24.18 39.87 -26.53
N GLU A 60 -25.12 40.00 -25.61
CA GLU A 60 -24.90 39.69 -24.18
C GLU A 60 -24.61 38.21 -23.97
N ILE A 61 -25.29 37.32 -24.70
CA ILE A 61 -25.03 35.88 -24.65
C ILE A 61 -23.61 35.57 -25.15
N GLN A 62 -23.18 36.25 -26.22
CA GLN A 62 -21.84 36.06 -26.77
C GLN A 62 -20.77 36.56 -25.80
N GLN A 63 -20.98 37.72 -25.19
CA GLN A 63 -20.07 38.27 -24.18
C GLN A 63 -19.95 37.34 -22.96
N GLU A 64 -21.06 36.78 -22.47
CA GLU A 64 -21.05 35.84 -21.34
C GLU A 64 -20.27 34.56 -21.68
N ARG A 65 -20.41 34.06 -22.92
CA ARG A 65 -19.65 32.90 -23.41
C ARG A 65 -18.16 33.17 -23.47
N GLU A 66 -17.76 34.35 -23.94
CA GLU A 66 -16.36 34.77 -24.01
C GLU A 66 -15.75 34.90 -22.61
N GLN A 67 -16.46 35.53 -21.68
CA GLN A 67 -16.04 35.63 -20.28
C GLN A 67 -15.90 34.25 -19.63
N ALA A 68 -16.86 33.35 -19.87
CA ALA A 68 -16.80 31.98 -19.38
C ALA A 68 -15.61 31.21 -19.97
N ALA A 69 -15.34 31.37 -21.26
CA ALA A 69 -14.19 30.76 -21.93
C ALA A 69 -12.86 31.27 -21.36
N GLU A 70 -12.74 32.57 -21.11
CA GLU A 70 -11.55 33.17 -20.50
C GLU A 70 -11.35 32.65 -19.05
N ALA A 71 -12.41 32.60 -18.25
CA ALA A 71 -12.34 32.09 -16.88
C ALA A 71 -11.90 30.62 -16.85
N LEU A 72 -12.38 29.79 -17.79
CA LEU A 72 -11.96 28.41 -17.93
C LEU A 72 -10.49 28.29 -18.35
N ALA A 73 -10.05 29.10 -19.32
CA ALA A 73 -8.65 29.13 -19.76
C ALA A 73 -7.70 29.49 -18.60
N ARG A 74 -8.03 30.54 -17.83
CA ARG A 74 -7.27 30.93 -16.64
C ARG A 74 -7.23 29.82 -15.58
N LYS A 75 -8.35 29.13 -15.35
CA LYS A 75 -8.41 27.99 -14.43
C LYS A 75 -7.53 26.83 -14.90
N GLN A 76 -7.57 26.49 -16.18
CA GLN A 76 -6.73 25.44 -16.75
C GLN A 76 -5.24 25.78 -16.64
N GLN A 77 -4.85 27.02 -16.95
CA GLN A 77 -3.46 27.48 -16.80
C GLN A 77 -2.98 27.37 -15.35
N ARG A 78 -3.81 27.76 -14.38
CA ARG A 78 -3.47 27.62 -12.95
C ARG A 78 -3.26 26.17 -12.54
N LEU A 79 -4.18 25.27 -12.95
CA LEU A 79 -4.06 23.84 -12.65
C LEU A 79 -2.82 23.21 -13.27
N GLN A 80 -2.45 23.61 -14.50
CA GLN A 80 -1.22 23.14 -15.13
C GLN A 80 0.03 23.61 -14.37
N ALA A 81 0.06 24.87 -13.92
CA ALA A 81 1.15 25.39 -13.11
C ALA A 81 1.25 24.69 -11.74
N GLU A 82 0.12 24.44 -11.09
CA GLU A 82 0.07 23.71 -9.81
C GLU A 82 0.55 22.25 -9.97
N ASN A 83 0.10 21.55 -11.02
CA ASN A 83 0.51 20.17 -11.27
C ASN A 83 2.01 20.06 -11.57
N THR A 84 2.54 20.95 -12.41
CA THR A 84 3.99 20.97 -12.72
C THR A 84 4.82 21.31 -11.47
N ALA A 85 4.37 22.24 -10.64
CA ALA A 85 5.02 22.53 -9.36
C ALA A 85 5.00 21.30 -8.43
N ALA A 86 3.85 20.63 -8.29
CA ALA A 86 3.70 19.44 -7.48
C ALA A 86 4.60 18.28 -7.97
N GLU A 87 4.69 18.07 -9.28
CA GLU A 87 5.57 17.06 -9.88
C GLU A 87 7.05 17.34 -9.56
N THR A 88 7.50 18.60 -9.73
CA THR A 88 8.88 18.97 -9.42
C THR A 88 9.20 18.80 -7.93
N GLU A 89 8.25 19.13 -7.05
CA GLU A 89 8.42 18.93 -5.61
C GLU A 89 8.47 17.45 -5.25
N ALA A 90 7.58 16.63 -5.82
CA ALA A 90 7.59 15.18 -5.63
C ALA A 90 8.93 14.56 -6.06
N GLN A 91 9.48 14.98 -7.21
CA GLN A 91 10.79 14.54 -7.67
C GLN A 91 11.92 14.94 -6.70
N ARG A 92 11.93 16.20 -6.24
CA ARG A 92 12.90 16.66 -5.24
C ARG A 92 12.79 15.88 -3.93
N ASN A 93 11.57 15.59 -3.47
CA ASN A 93 11.32 14.82 -2.26
C ASN A 93 11.79 13.38 -2.42
N ALA A 94 11.50 12.73 -3.54
CA ALA A 94 11.97 11.38 -3.84
C ALA A 94 13.50 11.30 -3.93
N GLN A 95 14.16 12.31 -4.51
CA GLN A 95 15.62 12.39 -4.54
C GLN A 95 16.20 12.57 -3.13
N ARG A 96 15.59 13.44 -2.31
CA ARG A 96 16.00 13.63 -0.91
C ARG A 96 15.83 12.34 -0.11
N ASP A 97 14.75 11.60 -0.30
CA ASP A 97 14.52 10.33 0.40
C ASP A 97 15.50 9.24 -0.06
N ARG A 98 15.88 9.20 -1.34
CA ARG A 98 16.95 8.30 -1.83
C ARG A 98 18.32 8.62 -1.25
N LEU A 99 18.62 9.91 -1.07
CA LEU A 99 19.89 10.37 -0.49
C LEU A 99 19.87 10.37 1.04
N ARG A 100 18.70 10.20 1.66
CA ARG A 100 18.58 10.15 3.12
C ARG A 100 19.24 8.85 3.59
N PRO A 101 20.34 8.91 4.36
CA PRO A 101 20.89 7.70 4.94
C PRO A 101 19.79 7.06 5.79
N ALA A 102 19.66 5.73 5.70
CA ALA A 102 18.83 5.01 6.66
C ALA A 102 19.27 5.48 8.05
N LYS A 103 18.32 5.99 8.87
CA LYS A 103 18.63 6.33 10.25
C LYS A 103 19.22 5.06 10.85
N SER A 104 20.52 5.04 11.11
CA SER A 104 21.18 3.94 11.80
C SER A 104 20.61 3.95 13.21
N GLN A 105 19.54 3.19 13.41
CA GLN A 105 19.04 2.93 14.75
C GLN A 105 20.13 2.14 15.45
N ASP A 106 20.52 2.58 16.64
CA ASP A 106 21.49 1.85 17.43
C ASP A 106 20.77 0.67 18.08
N TYR A 107 20.67 -0.43 17.32
CA TYR A 107 19.98 -1.66 17.73
C TYR A 107 20.57 -2.24 19.02
N ALA A 108 21.86 -2.06 19.27
CA ALA A 108 22.52 -2.52 20.49
C ALA A 108 22.04 -1.76 21.74
N ARG A 109 21.54 -0.53 21.58
CA ARG A 109 20.93 0.28 22.66
C ARG A 109 19.40 0.18 22.72
N SER A 110 18.80 -0.66 21.89
CA SER A 110 17.35 -0.86 21.87
C SER A 110 16.84 -1.59 23.14
N PRO A 111 15.61 -1.29 23.60
CA PRO A 111 15.01 -2.03 24.71
C PRO A 111 14.81 -3.52 24.39
N GLU A 112 14.63 -3.87 23.11
CA GLU A 112 14.54 -5.24 22.60
C GLU A 112 15.86 -5.99 22.84
N CYS A 113 16.99 -5.40 22.45
CA CYS A 113 18.32 -5.96 22.71
C CYS A 113 18.56 -6.16 24.22
N ALA A 114 18.20 -5.17 25.05
CA ALA A 114 18.34 -5.28 26.50
C ALA A 114 17.46 -6.40 27.10
N ARG A 115 16.28 -6.67 26.54
CA ARG A 115 15.43 -7.80 26.93
C ARG A 115 16.02 -9.13 26.50
N SER A 116 16.49 -9.22 25.27
CA SER A 116 17.07 -10.43 24.69
C SER A 116 18.31 -10.90 25.46
N ARG A 117 19.21 -9.96 25.81
CA ARG A 117 20.40 -10.24 26.63
C ARG A 117 20.06 -10.80 28.01
N ARG A 118 19.02 -10.27 28.66
CA ARG A 118 18.54 -10.79 29.95
C ARG A 118 17.99 -12.20 29.83
N ASN A 119 17.29 -12.50 28.73
CA ASN A 119 16.79 -13.86 28.49
C ASN A 119 17.93 -14.86 28.29
N LEU A 120 18.96 -14.49 27.53
CA LEU A 120 20.15 -15.32 27.35
C LEU A 120 20.84 -15.60 28.69
N ASP A 121 21.02 -14.58 29.53
CA ASP A 121 21.62 -14.73 30.86
C ASP A 121 20.85 -15.73 31.75
N VAL A 122 19.52 -15.68 31.72
CA VAL A 122 18.65 -16.65 32.43
C VAL A 122 18.81 -18.06 31.88
N VAL A 123 18.85 -18.23 30.55
CA VAL A 123 19.01 -19.54 29.91
C VAL A 123 20.37 -20.16 30.24
N LEU A 124 21.43 -19.36 30.27
CA LEU A 124 22.78 -19.81 30.62
C LEU A 124 22.91 -20.12 32.11
N SER A 125 22.34 -19.28 32.98
CA SER A 125 22.41 -19.47 34.44
C SER A 125 21.55 -20.63 34.95
N GLY A 126 20.48 -20.98 34.22
CA GLY A 126 19.62 -22.13 34.52
C GLY A 126 20.17 -23.49 34.06
N SER A 127 21.31 -23.52 33.36
CA SER A 127 21.92 -24.74 32.83
C SER A 127 22.92 -25.33 33.82
N SER A 128 22.47 -26.27 34.64
CA SER A 128 23.32 -27.02 35.59
C SER A 128 23.97 -28.28 34.99
N GLY A 129 24.01 -28.39 33.65
CA GLY A 129 24.75 -29.42 32.92
C GLY A 129 24.46 -29.36 31.41
N ALA A 130 25.47 -29.57 30.56
CA ALA A 130 25.35 -29.44 29.10
C ALA A 130 24.54 -30.58 28.45
N THR A 131 23.23 -30.65 28.71
CA THR A 131 22.33 -31.55 27.97
C THR A 131 22.11 -31.01 26.56
N TYR A 132 21.89 -31.90 25.60
CA TYR A 132 21.64 -31.53 24.20
C TYR A 132 20.50 -30.51 24.06
N GLU A 133 19.40 -30.68 24.80
CA GLU A 133 18.27 -29.74 24.78
C GLU A 133 18.61 -28.36 25.37
N GLN A 134 19.45 -28.32 26.42
CA GLN A 134 19.90 -27.05 26.99
C GLN A 134 20.82 -26.29 26.03
N ASN A 135 21.70 -27.00 25.31
CA ASN A 135 22.54 -26.41 24.26
C ASN A 135 21.68 -25.81 23.13
N LEU A 136 20.66 -26.53 22.65
CA LEU A 136 19.74 -26.01 21.63
C LEU A 136 19.00 -24.74 22.10
N ARG A 137 18.55 -24.71 23.36
CA ARG A 137 17.89 -23.54 23.94
C ARG A 137 18.84 -22.34 24.04
N ALA A 138 20.10 -22.57 24.45
CA ALA A 138 21.13 -21.54 24.52
C ALA A 138 21.46 -20.98 23.11
N GLU A 139 21.58 -21.84 22.10
CA GLU A 139 21.81 -21.43 20.71
C GLU A 139 20.64 -20.63 20.11
N ALA A 140 19.40 -20.99 20.45
CA ALA A 140 18.22 -20.24 20.04
C ALA A 140 18.16 -18.86 20.72
N ALA A 141 18.47 -18.79 22.02
CA ALA A 141 18.55 -17.53 22.76
C ALA A 141 19.65 -16.61 22.23
N GLN A 142 20.82 -17.16 21.87
CA GLN A 142 21.90 -16.40 21.26
C GLN A 142 21.48 -15.81 19.90
N ARG A 143 20.81 -16.61 19.05
CA ARG A 143 20.31 -16.11 17.75
C ARG A 143 19.29 -14.99 17.92
N GLN A 144 18.47 -15.04 18.96
CA GLN A 144 17.54 -13.96 19.28
C GLN A 144 18.28 -12.68 19.71
N VAL A 145 19.38 -12.78 20.44
CA VAL A 145 20.24 -11.63 20.78
C VAL A 145 20.86 -11.03 19.52
N ASP A 146 21.36 -11.87 18.62
CA ASP A 146 21.97 -11.42 17.37
C ASP A 146 20.94 -10.67 16.48
N LEU A 147 19.70 -11.16 16.42
CA LEU A 147 18.59 -10.50 15.72
C LEU A 147 18.27 -9.11 16.30
N ASP A 148 18.12 -9.03 17.62
CA ASP A 148 17.63 -7.82 18.29
C ASP A 148 18.73 -6.74 18.46
N CYS A 149 20.00 -7.16 18.58
CA CYS A 149 21.11 -6.27 18.88
C CYS A 149 21.93 -5.83 17.66
N LEU A 150 22.00 -6.64 16.60
CA LEU A 150 22.80 -6.31 15.40
C LEU A 150 21.98 -5.62 14.30
N GLY A 151 20.65 -5.72 14.38
CA GLY A 151 19.76 -5.26 13.32
C GLY A 151 19.79 -6.17 12.09
N PRO A 152 18.99 -5.86 11.05
CA PRO A 152 18.81 -6.74 9.90
C PRO A 152 20.11 -7.00 9.13
N ASP A 153 20.89 -5.96 8.84
CA ASP A 153 22.14 -6.10 8.09
C ASP A 153 23.17 -6.92 8.89
N GLY A 154 23.39 -6.57 10.17
CA GLY A 154 24.34 -7.27 11.03
C GLY A 154 23.97 -8.73 11.28
N TYR A 155 22.68 -9.04 11.44
CA TYR A 155 22.21 -10.42 11.57
C TYR A 155 22.46 -11.25 10.30
N THR A 156 22.20 -10.68 9.12
CA THR A 156 22.44 -11.40 7.86
C THR A 156 23.92 -11.75 7.66
N GLU A 157 24.84 -10.88 8.08
CA GLU A 157 26.29 -11.17 8.01
C GLU A 157 26.69 -12.30 8.96
N VAL A 158 26.13 -12.35 10.17
CA VAL A 158 26.37 -13.47 11.10
C VAL A 158 25.83 -14.79 10.56
N GLU A 159 24.64 -14.79 9.96
CA GLU A 159 24.07 -16.00 9.36
C GLU A 159 24.85 -16.46 8.11
N LYS A 160 25.35 -15.54 7.28
CA LYS A 160 26.28 -15.86 6.18
C LYS A 160 27.56 -16.51 6.71
N ALA A 161 28.16 -15.95 7.75
CA ALA A 161 29.37 -16.50 8.38
C ALA A 161 29.10 -17.89 8.99
N ARG A 162 27.90 -18.10 9.56
CA ARG A 162 27.45 -19.40 10.08
C ARG A 162 27.26 -20.42 8.96
N ALA A 163 26.65 -20.04 7.85
CA ALA A 163 26.50 -20.90 6.67
C ALA A 163 27.85 -21.23 6.00
N ALA A 164 28.81 -20.30 6.07
CA ALA A 164 30.16 -20.50 5.55
C ALA A 164 31.08 -21.32 6.48
N ARG A 165 30.64 -21.64 7.71
CA ARG A 165 31.44 -22.51 8.59
C ARG A 165 31.48 -23.93 8.02
N PRO A 166 32.67 -24.52 7.81
CA PRO A 166 32.76 -25.92 7.45
C PRO A 166 32.07 -26.76 8.53
N SER A 167 31.21 -27.70 8.13
CA SER A 167 30.63 -28.68 9.05
C SER A 167 31.78 -29.36 9.79
N ALA A 168 31.83 -29.21 11.11
CA ALA A 168 32.84 -29.90 11.91
C ALA A 168 32.82 -31.39 11.54
N PRO A 169 33.98 -32.05 11.35
CA PRO A 169 34.01 -33.48 11.07
C PRO A 169 33.24 -34.20 12.18
N ALA A 170 32.37 -35.13 11.80
CA ALA A 170 31.56 -35.91 12.75
C ALA A 170 32.48 -36.49 13.85
N PRO A 171 32.07 -36.45 15.13
CA PRO A 171 32.88 -36.98 16.20
C PRO A 171 33.19 -38.46 15.91
N VAL A 172 34.47 -38.80 15.90
CA VAL A 172 34.91 -40.19 15.72
C VAL A 172 34.48 -40.97 16.96
N VAL A 173 33.41 -41.76 16.83
CA VAL A 173 32.97 -42.69 17.88
C VAL A 173 33.95 -43.85 17.89
N VAL A 174 34.90 -43.83 18.83
CA VAL A 174 35.80 -44.97 19.08
C VAL A 174 34.99 -46.05 19.82
N ALA A 175 34.63 -47.12 19.11
CA ALA A 175 34.00 -48.27 19.74
C ALA A 175 34.99 -48.92 20.75
N PRO A 176 34.57 -49.23 21.98
CA PRO A 176 35.44 -49.89 22.95
C PRO A 176 35.85 -51.29 22.44
N PRO A 177 37.09 -51.75 22.72
CA PRO A 177 37.56 -53.04 22.22
C PRO A 177 36.73 -54.19 22.79
N TYR A 178 36.28 -55.08 21.90
CA TYR A 178 35.53 -56.29 22.26
C TYR A 178 36.50 -57.34 22.82
N TYR A 179 36.45 -57.60 24.13
CA TYR A 179 37.20 -58.71 24.72
C TYR A 179 36.37 -60.00 24.61
N PRO A 180 36.86 -61.05 23.94
CA PRO A 180 36.14 -62.31 23.89
C PRO A 180 36.09 -62.93 25.30
N VAL A 181 34.88 -63.15 25.80
CA VAL A 181 34.65 -63.91 27.04
C VAL A 181 35.12 -65.34 26.80
N ARG A 182 36.16 -65.81 27.50
CA ARG A 182 36.60 -67.20 27.42
C ARG A 182 35.54 -68.10 28.10
N PRO A 183 35.05 -69.16 27.44
CA PRO A 183 34.18 -70.12 28.10
C PRO A 183 34.95 -70.85 29.21
N HIS A 184 34.34 -70.96 30.38
CA HIS A 184 34.89 -71.70 31.51
C HIS A 184 34.92 -73.21 31.18
N PRO A 185 35.99 -73.95 31.53
CA PRO A 185 36.02 -75.39 31.33
C PRO A 185 34.93 -76.06 32.19
N VAL A 186 34.13 -76.90 31.54
CA VAL A 186 33.13 -77.74 32.22
C VAL A 186 33.87 -78.85 32.98
N PRO A 187 33.63 -79.05 34.29
CA PRO A 187 34.28 -80.12 35.02
C PRO A 187 33.79 -81.50 34.53
N VAL A 188 34.75 -82.39 34.24
CA VAL A 188 34.50 -83.77 33.81
C VAL A 188 34.01 -84.59 35.02
N PRO A 189 32.93 -85.40 34.89
CA PRO A 189 32.46 -86.22 35.99
C PRO A 189 33.45 -87.35 36.31
N THR A 190 33.75 -87.53 37.59
CA THR A 190 34.59 -88.61 38.11
C THR A 190 33.90 -89.97 37.97
N PRO A 191 34.59 -91.03 37.52
CA PRO A 191 34.01 -92.37 37.47
C PRO A 191 33.84 -92.93 38.88
N THR A 192 32.65 -93.46 39.16
CA THR A 192 32.29 -94.18 40.38
C THR A 192 32.91 -95.59 40.39
N PRO A 193 33.44 -96.07 41.53
CA PRO A 193 33.71 -97.48 41.77
C PRO A 193 32.44 -98.28 42.09
#